data_AF-A0ABD2YJ31-F1
#
_entry.id   AF-A0ABD2YJ31-F1
#
_cell.length_a   1.000
_cell.length_b   1.000
_cell.length_c   1.000
_cell.angle_alpha   90.00
_cell.angle_beta   90.00
_cell.angle_gamma   90.00
#
_symmetry.space_group_name_H-M   'P 1'
#
loop_
_entity.id
_entity.type
_entity.pdbx_description
1 polymer ?
#
loop_
_entity_poly.entity_id
_entity_poly.type
_entity_poly.pdbx_seq_one_letter_code
_entity_poly.pdbx_strand_id
1 'polypeptide(L)'
;MLVTGDNSLQLFLGWEIVGLASYLLIHFWFTRLQADKELIKAMLVNRVGDFGLASGISGCFTLFQIVDFSTIFACASVPKNFWISCNMRLNSITLICILLLIGAVGKSAQIGSYTWSPDAIEGPAPVSALIHAATMVTASVFMIARCSPLFEYPPMALIVITFAGAMTSFLAATTGILQNDLKMVIACSTCSQLGYMIFT
;
A
#
# COMPACT_ATOMS: atom_id res chain seq x y z
N MET A 1 15.64 4.35 4.23
CA MET A 1 15.75 3.95 2.80
C MET A 1 14.50 4.29 2.00
N LEU A 2 13.30 3.91 2.46
CA LEU A 2 12.04 4.21 1.73
C LEU A 2 11.76 5.72 1.61
N VAL A 3 11.87 6.47 2.72
CA VAL A 3 11.55 7.91 2.76
C VAL A 3 12.58 8.78 2.03
N THR A 4 13.82 8.31 1.98
CA THR A 4 14.98 9.00 1.40
C THR A 4 15.27 8.53 -0.03
N GLY A 5 14.34 7.83 -0.67
CA GLY A 5 14.51 7.30 -2.01
C GLY A 5 14.12 8.32 -3.07
N ASP A 6 15.08 8.71 -3.91
CA ASP A 6 14.84 9.60 -5.06
C ASP A 6 14.45 8.82 -6.33
N ASN A 7 14.58 7.49 -6.26
CA ASN A 7 14.40 6.56 -7.37
C ASN A 7 13.34 5.51 -7.03
N SER A 8 12.54 5.13 -8.03
CA SER A 8 11.48 4.13 -7.87
C SER A 8 12.01 2.75 -7.43
N LEU A 9 13.20 2.34 -7.87
CA LEU A 9 13.84 1.10 -7.42
C LEU A 9 14.27 1.16 -5.94
N GLN A 10 14.77 2.30 -5.48
CA GLN A 10 15.15 2.48 -4.07
C GLN A 10 13.91 2.46 -3.16
N LEU A 11 12.81 3.05 -3.63
CA LEU A 11 11.51 2.94 -2.97
C LEU A 11 11.09 1.47 -2.86
N PHE A 12 11.16 0.69 -3.95
CA PHE A 12 10.82 -0.73 -3.95
C PHE A 12 11.70 -1.56 -2.99
N LEU A 13 13.00 -1.32 -2.95
CA LEU A 13 13.89 -2.00 -1.99
C LEU A 13 13.51 -1.65 -0.55
N GLY A 14 13.28 -0.37 -0.25
CA GLY A 14 12.81 0.05 1.07
C GLY A 14 11.48 -0.58 1.44
N TRP A 15 10.58 -0.73 0.46
CA TRP A 15 9.26 -1.32 0.61
C TRP A 15 9.33 -2.80 1.01
N GLU A 16 10.17 -3.57 0.32
CA GLU A 16 10.42 -4.98 0.60
C GLU A 16 11.07 -5.18 1.98
N ILE A 17 12.11 -4.39 2.30
CA ILE A 17 12.81 -4.46 3.59
C ILE A 17 11.85 -4.19 4.75
N VAL A 18 10.96 -3.21 4.61
CA VAL A 18 9.92 -2.93 5.60
C VAL A 18 9.00 -4.14 5.79
N GLY A 19 8.57 -4.79 4.69
CA GLY A 19 7.73 -5.99 4.75
C GLY A 19 8.42 -7.17 5.45
N LEU A 20 9.69 -7.39 5.15
CA LEU A 20 10.51 -8.43 5.77
C LEU A 20 10.72 -8.16 7.27
N ALA A 21 11.01 -6.91 7.65
CA ALA A 21 11.19 -6.52 9.04
C ALA A 21 9.91 -6.74 9.86
N SER A 22 8.74 -6.37 9.33
CA SER A 22 7.47 -6.64 10.00
C SER A 22 7.16 -8.12 10.14
N TYR A 23 7.51 -8.95 9.14
CA TYR A 23 7.36 -10.41 9.25
C TYR A 23 8.19 -10.95 10.43
N LEU A 24 9.47 -10.59 10.50
CA LEU A 24 10.36 -11.02 11.58
C LEU A 24 9.85 -10.58 12.97
N LEU A 25 9.25 -9.39 13.06
CA LEU A 25 8.73 -8.84 14.31
C LEU A 25 7.41 -9.50 14.75
N ILE A 26 6.54 -9.89 13.81
CA ILE A 26 5.31 -10.65 14.13
C ILE A 26 5.69 -12.05 14.63
N HIS A 27 6.70 -12.68 14.03
CA HIS A 27 7.21 -14.00 14.42
C HIS A 27 8.06 -13.98 15.72
N PHE A 28 8.06 -12.90 16.50
CA PHE A 28 8.85 -12.81 17.72
C PHE A 28 8.55 -13.94 18.72
N TRP A 29 7.28 -14.34 18.86
CA TRP A 29 6.84 -15.47 19.69
C TRP A 29 6.72 -16.76 18.87
N PHE A 30 7.83 -17.24 18.31
CA PHE A 30 7.91 -18.45 17.47
C PHE A 30 7.38 -19.74 18.12
N THR A 31 7.14 -19.75 19.44
CA THR A 31 6.58 -20.90 20.15
C THR A 31 5.06 -21.04 19.98
N ARG A 32 4.37 -20.00 19.48
CA ARG A 32 2.92 -19.99 19.30
C ARG A 32 2.54 -20.29 17.85
N LEU A 33 1.88 -21.43 17.64
CA LEU A 33 1.35 -21.84 16.33
C LEU A 33 0.36 -20.83 15.72
N GLN A 34 -0.32 -20.03 16.55
CA GLN A 34 -1.25 -19.01 16.07
C GLN A 34 -0.50 -17.84 15.41
N ALA A 35 0.61 -17.41 16.01
CA ALA A 35 1.45 -16.35 15.47
C ALA A 35 1.98 -16.70 14.07
N ASP A 36 2.37 -17.97 13.85
CA ASP A 36 2.88 -18.43 12.55
C ASP A 36 1.81 -18.45 11.46
N LYS A 37 0.57 -18.81 11.80
CA LYS A 37 -0.54 -18.79 10.85
C LYS A 37 -0.90 -17.37 10.43
N GLU A 38 -0.95 -16.46 11.40
CA GLU A 38 -1.25 -15.04 11.18
C GLU A 38 -0.14 -14.35 10.39
N LEU A 39 1.10 -14.70 10.68
CA LEU A 39 2.29 -14.29 9.95
C LEU A 39 2.23 -14.68 8.45
N ILE A 40 1.96 -15.95 8.15
CA ILE A 40 1.88 -16.44 6.75
C ILE A 40 0.77 -15.70 5.99
N LYS A 41 -0.38 -15.49 6.65
CA LYS A 41 -1.50 -14.75 6.06
C LYS A 41 -1.11 -13.30 5.76
N ALA A 42 -0.50 -12.61 6.71
CA ALA A 42 -0.04 -11.23 6.53
C ALA A 42 1.02 -11.12 5.44
N MET A 43 1.96 -12.07 5.38
CA MET A 43 2.99 -12.12 4.35
C MET A 43 2.37 -12.26 2.96
N LEU A 44 1.38 -13.16 2.80
CA LEU A 44 0.77 -13.45 1.50
C LEU A 44 -0.01 -12.23 0.97
N VAL A 45 -0.78 -11.57 1.83
CA VAL A 45 -1.52 -10.35 1.44
C VAL A 45 -0.58 -9.22 1.05
N ASN A 46 0.49 -9.01 1.83
CA ASN A 46 1.51 -8.01 1.49
C ASN A 46 2.21 -8.33 0.18
N ARG A 47 2.50 -9.61 -0.09
CA ARG A 47 3.20 -10.03 -1.30
C ARG A 47 2.39 -9.81 -2.57
N VAL A 48 1.06 -9.97 -2.49
CA VAL A 48 0.16 -9.62 -3.60
C VAL A 48 0.21 -8.12 -3.89
N GLY A 49 0.28 -7.28 -2.84
CA GLY A 49 0.52 -5.84 -2.99
C GLY A 49 1.86 -5.53 -3.64
N ASP A 50 2.94 -6.17 -3.17
CA ASP A 50 4.29 -5.98 -3.72
C ASP A 50 4.34 -6.29 -5.23
N PHE A 51 3.57 -7.28 -5.70
CA PHE A 51 3.44 -7.57 -7.13
C PHE A 51 2.78 -6.42 -7.90
N GLY A 52 1.75 -5.79 -7.34
CA GLY A 52 1.13 -4.59 -7.89
C GLY A 52 2.10 -3.41 -7.99
N LEU A 53 2.89 -3.17 -6.93
CA LEU A 53 3.93 -2.14 -6.93
C LEU A 53 5.01 -2.42 -7.98
N ALA A 54 5.54 -3.64 -8.03
CA ALA A 54 6.58 -4.04 -8.98
C ALA A 54 6.12 -3.90 -10.43
N SER A 55 4.87 -4.29 -10.72
CA SER A 55 4.28 -4.16 -12.05
C SER A 55 3.98 -2.70 -12.41
N GLY A 56 3.59 -1.85 -11.46
CA GLY A 56 3.48 -0.41 -11.65
C GLY A 56 4.82 0.27 -11.98
N ILE A 57 5.88 -0.06 -11.24
CA ILE A 57 7.24 0.45 -11.49
C ILE A 57 7.78 -0.05 -12.85
N SER A 58 7.56 -1.32 -13.17
CA SER A 58 7.90 -1.88 -14.49
C SER A 58 7.17 -1.13 -15.61
N GLY A 59 5.87 -0.85 -15.43
CA GLY A 59 5.09 -0.02 -16.35
C GLY A 59 5.69 1.38 -16.54
N CYS A 60 6.05 2.07 -15.45
CA CYS A 60 6.76 3.35 -15.51
C CYS A 60 8.06 3.24 -16.31
N PHE A 61 8.88 2.22 -16.03
CA PHE A 61 10.14 2.02 -16.72
C PHE A 61 9.95 1.76 -18.22
N THR A 62 8.95 0.96 -18.61
CA THR A 62 8.69 0.73 -20.04
C THR A 62 8.28 2.00 -20.79
N LEU A 63 7.53 2.90 -20.17
CA LEU A 63 7.09 4.16 -20.79
C LEU A 63 8.16 5.25 -20.80
N PHE A 64 8.81 5.48 -19.65
CA PHE A 64 9.72 6.61 -19.45
C PHE A 64 11.18 6.23 -19.66
N GLN A 65 11.53 4.94 -19.56
CA GLN A 65 12.91 4.40 -19.60
C GLN A 65 13.85 5.02 -18.55
N ILE A 66 13.27 5.59 -17.48
CA ILE A 66 13.97 6.31 -16.42
C ILE A 66 13.38 5.88 -15.07
N VAL A 67 14.20 5.94 -14.02
CA VAL A 67 13.87 5.46 -12.67
C VAL A 67 13.69 6.60 -11.66
N ASP A 68 14.27 7.77 -11.95
CA ASP A 68 14.31 8.94 -11.05
C ASP A 68 12.98 9.70 -11.06
N PHE A 69 12.43 10.00 -9.87
CA PHE A 69 11.09 10.58 -9.77
C PHE A 69 10.96 11.97 -10.40
N SER A 70 11.97 12.84 -10.25
CA SER A 70 11.94 14.21 -10.78
C SER A 70 11.75 14.25 -12.30
N THR A 71 12.48 13.39 -13.00
CA THR A 71 12.41 13.27 -14.46
C THR A 71 11.11 12.60 -14.91
N ILE A 72 10.66 11.57 -14.20
CA ILE A 72 9.38 10.91 -14.46
C ILE A 72 8.23 11.91 -14.38
N PHE A 73 8.20 12.76 -13.35
CA PHE A 73 7.13 13.75 -13.18
C PHE A 73 7.14 14.84 -14.24
N ALA A 74 8.33 15.29 -14.68
CA ALA A 74 8.46 16.23 -15.78
C ALA A 74 7.96 15.63 -17.10
N CYS A 75 8.31 14.37 -17.36
CA CYS A 75 7.90 13.65 -18.56
C CYS A 75 6.45 13.18 -18.52
N ALA A 76 5.82 13.03 -17.35
CA ALA A 76 4.47 12.47 -17.21
C ALA A 76 3.37 13.25 -17.96
N SER A 77 3.59 14.54 -18.23
CA SER A 77 2.67 15.37 -19.02
C SER A 77 2.64 15.04 -20.52
N VAL A 78 3.65 14.34 -21.03
CA VAL A 78 3.95 14.22 -22.47
C VAL A 78 3.44 12.93 -23.15
N PRO A 79 3.52 11.72 -22.56
CA PRO A 79 3.23 10.49 -23.31
C PRO A 79 1.74 10.15 -23.32
N LYS A 80 1.12 10.27 -24.51
CA LYS A 80 -0.21 9.71 -24.81
C LYS A 80 -0.09 8.33 -25.46
N ASN A 81 0.71 7.44 -24.88
CA ASN A 81 0.73 6.05 -25.32
C ASN A 81 -0.52 5.34 -24.79
N PHE A 82 -1.15 4.53 -25.62
CA PHE A 82 -2.26 3.67 -25.23
C PHE A 82 -1.75 2.23 -25.24
N TRP A 83 -1.90 1.50 -24.13
CA TRP A 83 -1.76 0.05 -24.15
C TRP A 83 -3.06 -0.54 -24.71
N ILE A 84 -2.93 -1.36 -25.73
CA ILE A 84 -4.03 -2.12 -26.30
C ILE A 84 -3.98 -3.51 -25.66
N SER A 85 -4.90 -3.78 -24.74
CA SER A 85 -5.10 -5.10 -24.16
C SER A 85 -6.56 -5.50 -24.35
N CYS A 86 -6.80 -6.73 -24.81
CA CYS A 86 -8.14 -7.27 -25.07
C CYS A 86 -9.08 -6.32 -25.85
N ASN A 87 -8.57 -5.68 -26.91
CA ASN A 87 -9.32 -4.75 -27.77
C ASN A 87 -9.83 -3.46 -27.07
N MET A 88 -9.40 -3.19 -25.83
CA MET A 88 -9.65 -1.93 -25.13
C MET A 88 -8.40 -1.05 -25.16
N ARG A 89 -8.58 0.24 -25.48
CA ARG A 89 -7.51 1.26 -25.39
C ARG A 89 -7.50 1.82 -23.97
N LEU A 90 -6.57 1.34 -23.15
CA LEU A 90 -6.35 1.91 -21.82
C LEU A 90 -5.22 2.93 -21.88
N ASN A 91 -5.43 4.08 -21.26
CA ASN A 91 -4.37 5.06 -21.10
C ASN A 91 -3.30 4.48 -20.17
N SER A 92 -2.05 4.45 -20.66
CA SER A 92 -0.93 3.81 -20.00
C SER A 92 -0.70 4.35 -18.59
N ILE A 93 -0.86 5.67 -18.41
CA ILE A 93 -0.65 6.36 -17.13
C ILE A 93 -1.73 5.96 -16.13
N THR A 94 -2.99 5.85 -16.57
CA THR A 94 -4.11 5.41 -15.72
C THR A 94 -3.88 3.99 -15.21
N LEU A 95 -3.43 3.10 -16.09
CA LEU A 95 -3.10 1.72 -15.73
C LEU A 95 -1.99 1.71 -14.68
N ILE A 96 -0.86 2.36 -14.94
CA ILE A 96 0.26 2.46 -13.99
C ILE A 96 -0.20 2.98 -12.62
N CYS A 97 -1.00 4.05 -12.58
CA CYS A 97 -1.51 4.60 -11.33
C CYS A 97 -2.37 3.58 -10.57
N ILE A 98 -3.22 2.82 -11.27
CA ILE A 98 -4.01 1.75 -10.65
C ILE A 98 -3.12 0.62 -10.12
N LEU A 99 -2.06 0.22 -10.83
CA LEU A 99 -1.13 -0.82 -10.34
C LEU A 99 -0.35 -0.34 -9.11
N LEU A 100 0.13 0.91 -9.13
CA LEU A 100 0.75 1.53 -7.96
C LEU A 100 -0.23 1.60 -6.78
N LEU A 101 -1.50 1.92 -7.05
CA LEU A 101 -2.56 1.92 -6.04
C LEU A 101 -2.77 0.52 -5.45
N ILE A 102 -2.81 -0.53 -6.26
CA ILE A 102 -2.92 -1.93 -5.77
C ILE A 102 -1.76 -2.25 -4.82
N GLY A 103 -0.56 -1.78 -5.13
CA GLY A 103 0.59 -1.89 -4.23
C GLY A 103 0.36 -1.18 -2.90
N ALA A 104 -0.10 0.07 -2.94
CA ALA A 104 -0.42 0.84 -1.74
C ALA A 104 -1.53 0.19 -0.90
N VAL A 105 -2.61 -0.29 -1.52
CA VAL A 105 -3.76 -0.98 -0.91
C VAL A 105 -3.29 -2.24 -0.17
N GLY A 106 -2.39 -3.02 -0.78
CA GLY A 106 -1.88 -4.27 -0.22
C GLY A 106 -1.22 -4.09 1.15
N LYS A 107 -0.33 -3.10 1.28
CA LYS A 107 0.37 -2.79 2.55
C LYS A 107 -0.37 -1.88 3.51
N SER A 108 -1.39 -1.16 3.05
CA SER A 108 -2.17 -0.27 3.92
C SER A 108 -3.37 -0.93 4.59
N ALA A 109 -3.59 -2.23 4.34
CA ALA A 109 -4.74 -2.96 4.87
C ALA A 109 -6.09 -2.31 4.51
N GLN A 110 -6.17 -1.69 3.32
CA GLN A 110 -7.41 -1.14 2.77
C GLN A 110 -8.40 -2.26 2.39
N ILE A 111 -9.59 -1.90 1.88
CA ILE A 111 -10.66 -2.86 1.49
C ILE A 111 -10.09 -4.09 0.78
N GLY A 112 -10.49 -5.28 1.26
CA GLY A 112 -10.02 -6.58 0.78
C GLY A 112 -8.79 -7.10 1.52
N SER A 113 -7.85 -6.21 1.90
CA SER A 113 -6.62 -6.53 2.62
C SER A 113 -6.67 -6.21 4.12
N TYR A 114 -7.78 -5.75 4.66
CA TYR A 114 -7.90 -5.42 6.09
C TYR A 114 -7.67 -6.62 7.02
N THR A 115 -7.78 -7.85 6.50
CA THR A 115 -7.79 -9.09 7.29
C THR A 115 -6.45 -9.43 7.95
N TRP A 116 -5.34 -8.81 7.57
CA TRP A 116 -4.05 -9.05 8.21
C TRP A 116 -3.74 -8.05 9.34
N SER A 117 -4.40 -6.89 9.37
CA SER A 117 -4.14 -5.82 10.35
C SER A 117 -4.55 -6.22 11.78
N PRO A 118 -5.73 -6.82 12.01
CA PRO A 118 -6.09 -7.41 13.31
C PRO A 118 -5.24 -8.62 13.70
N ASP A 119 -4.71 -9.36 12.72
CA ASP A 119 -3.91 -10.56 12.93
C ASP A 119 -2.45 -10.19 13.34
N ALA A 120 -2.00 -8.95 13.11
CA ALA A 120 -0.68 -8.48 13.54
C ALA A 120 -0.56 -8.25 15.07
N ILE A 121 -1.64 -8.49 15.81
CA ILE A 121 -1.81 -8.19 17.24
C ILE A 121 -1.17 -9.24 18.16
N GLU A 122 -0.87 -10.42 17.60
CA GLU A 122 -0.17 -11.51 18.29
C GLU A 122 1.31 -11.18 18.55
N GLY A 123 1.84 -10.18 17.85
CA GLY A 123 3.14 -9.59 18.15
C GLY A 123 3.17 -8.86 19.51
N PRO A 124 4.37 -8.59 20.06
CA PRO A 124 4.52 -7.73 21.23
C PRO A 124 3.86 -6.36 21.02
N ALA A 125 3.30 -5.75 22.08
CA ALA A 125 2.71 -4.42 22.02
C ALA A 125 3.60 -3.32 21.37
N PRO A 126 4.94 -3.26 21.59
CA PRO A 126 5.78 -2.30 20.88
C PRO A 126 5.88 -2.57 19.37
N VAL A 127 5.77 -3.83 18.95
CA VAL A 127 5.79 -4.22 17.54
C VAL A 127 4.51 -3.78 16.84
N SER A 128 3.34 -4.05 17.45
CA SER A 128 2.07 -3.61 16.87
C SER A 128 2.04 -2.08 16.75
N ALA A 129 2.52 -1.35 17.76
CA ALA A 129 2.63 0.11 17.69
C ALA A 129 3.53 0.56 16.52
N LEU A 130 4.68 -0.08 16.31
CA LEU A 130 5.60 0.24 15.23
C LEU A 130 5.01 -0.06 13.84
N ILE A 131 4.31 -1.18 13.67
CA ILE A 131 3.71 -1.58 12.39
C ILE A 131 2.59 -0.61 11.99
N HIS A 132 1.73 -0.24 12.93
CA HIS A 132 0.60 0.65 12.67
C HIS A 132 1.00 2.13 12.60
N ALA A 133 2.07 2.55 13.28
CA ALA A 133 2.48 3.96 13.28
C ALA A 133 3.56 4.30 12.24
N ALA A 134 4.51 3.40 11.97
CA ALA A 134 5.77 3.80 11.34
C ALA A 134 6.11 3.10 10.03
N THR A 135 5.62 1.89 9.77
CA THR A 135 6.21 1.06 8.72
C THR A 135 5.29 0.72 7.56
N MET A 136 4.29 -0.14 7.72
CA MET A 136 3.56 -0.65 6.55
C MET A 136 2.58 0.35 5.97
N VAL A 137 1.74 0.95 6.83
CA VAL A 137 0.61 1.72 6.33
C VAL A 137 1.02 3.15 5.96
N THR A 138 1.96 3.75 6.70
CA THR A 138 2.54 5.05 6.36
C THR A 138 3.42 5.00 5.11
N ALA A 139 4.09 3.88 4.82
CA ALA A 139 4.83 3.70 3.57
C ALA A 139 3.91 3.82 2.34
N SER A 140 2.70 3.25 2.40
CA SER A 140 1.71 3.36 1.33
C SER A 140 1.26 4.80 1.10
N VAL A 141 0.89 5.51 2.16
CA VAL A 141 0.50 6.93 2.08
C VAL A 141 1.66 7.77 1.53
N PHE A 142 2.87 7.53 2.02
CA PHE A 142 4.06 8.22 1.55
C PHE A 142 4.31 7.99 0.05
N MET A 143 4.15 6.76 -0.43
CA MET A 143 4.31 6.45 -1.85
C MET A 143 3.25 7.17 -2.71
N ILE A 144 1.98 7.15 -2.30
CA ILE A 144 0.90 7.87 -3.01
C ILE A 144 1.21 9.38 -3.04
N ALA A 145 1.59 9.96 -1.88
CA ALA A 145 1.92 11.37 -1.78
C ALA A 145 3.15 11.76 -2.62
N ARG A 146 4.20 10.93 -2.65
CA ARG A 146 5.38 11.16 -3.51
C ARG A 146 5.03 11.08 -4.99
N CYS A 147 4.15 10.16 -5.36
CA CYS A 147 3.67 10.01 -6.72
C CYS A 147 2.47 10.91 -7.05
N SER A 148 2.14 11.92 -6.22
CA SER A 148 0.99 12.81 -6.47
C SER A 148 1.01 13.43 -7.86
N PRO A 149 2.16 13.87 -8.43
CA PRO A 149 2.18 14.43 -9.79
C PRO A 149 1.72 13.42 -10.85
N LEU A 150 1.93 12.11 -10.64
CA LEU A 150 1.44 11.08 -11.56
C LEU A 150 -0.08 10.88 -11.44
N PHE A 151 -0.61 10.95 -10.22
CA PHE A 151 -2.03 10.72 -9.94
C PHE A 151 -2.93 11.89 -10.35
N GLU A 152 -2.40 13.10 -10.52
CA GLU A 152 -3.17 14.28 -10.97
C GLU A 152 -3.64 14.19 -12.44
N TYR A 153 -2.90 13.47 -13.30
CA TYR A 153 -3.25 13.39 -14.73
C TYR A 153 -4.48 12.49 -15.02
N PRO A 154 -4.60 11.28 -14.44
CA PRO A 154 -5.76 10.42 -14.68
C PRO A 154 -6.89 10.65 -13.65
N PRO A 155 -8.01 11.31 -14.02
CA PRO A 155 -9.14 11.51 -13.09
C PRO A 155 -9.77 10.20 -12.63
N MET A 156 -9.75 9.17 -13.48
CA MET A 156 -10.25 7.84 -13.13
C MET A 156 -9.46 7.21 -11.97
N ALA A 157 -8.14 7.43 -11.91
CA ALA A 157 -7.35 6.90 -10.79
C ALA A 157 -7.80 7.56 -9.49
N LEU A 158 -7.89 8.90 -9.44
CA LEU A 158 -8.34 9.65 -8.27
C LEU A 158 -9.71 9.21 -7.75
N ILE A 159 -10.66 8.96 -8.65
CA ILE A 159 -11.99 8.45 -8.28
C ILE A 159 -11.87 7.06 -7.59
N VAL A 160 -11.00 6.19 -8.08
CA VAL A 160 -10.77 4.88 -7.46
C VAL A 160 -10.09 5.02 -6.10
N ILE A 161 -9.09 5.90 -5.96
CA ILE A 161 -8.42 6.16 -4.66
C ILE A 161 -9.42 6.68 -3.64
N THR A 162 -10.18 7.70 -4.00
CA THR A 162 -11.17 8.33 -3.10
C THR A 162 -12.25 7.34 -2.69
N PHE A 163 -12.79 6.56 -3.64
CA PHE A 163 -13.78 5.54 -3.32
C PHE A 163 -13.21 4.45 -2.39
N ALA A 164 -12.01 3.94 -2.68
CA ALA A 164 -11.36 2.92 -1.85
C ALA A 164 -11.04 3.43 -0.45
N GLY A 165 -10.52 4.67 -0.32
CA GLY A 165 -10.23 5.31 0.97
C GLY A 165 -11.50 5.55 1.79
N ALA A 166 -12.53 6.14 1.18
CA ALA A 166 -13.80 6.42 1.85
C ALA A 166 -14.48 5.15 2.37
N MET A 167 -14.58 4.12 1.52
CA MET A 167 -15.17 2.84 1.92
C MET A 167 -14.33 2.14 3.00
N THR A 168 -12.99 2.25 2.97
CA THR A 168 -12.12 1.66 4.01
C THR A 168 -12.36 2.36 5.34
N SER A 169 -12.43 3.70 5.33
CA SER A 169 -12.65 4.49 6.55
C SER A 169 -13.97 4.14 7.23
N PHE A 170 -15.04 3.97 6.45
CA PHE A 170 -16.37 3.64 6.95
C PHE A 170 -16.43 2.20 7.51
N LEU A 171 -15.89 1.23 6.76
CA LEU A 171 -15.90 -0.17 7.19
C LEU A 171 -15.02 -0.39 8.43
N ALA A 172 -13.82 0.17 8.46
CA ALA A 172 -12.92 0.03 9.61
C ALA A 172 -13.51 0.67 10.87
N ALA A 173 -14.13 1.85 10.75
CA ALA A 173 -14.79 2.53 11.87
C ALA A 173 -15.98 1.72 12.43
N THR A 174 -16.82 1.17 11.56
CA THR A 174 -17.98 0.36 11.98
C THR A 174 -17.55 -0.96 12.63
N THR A 175 -16.51 -1.63 12.11
CA THR A 175 -15.96 -2.84 12.74
C THR A 175 -15.34 -2.58 14.11
N GLY A 176 -14.71 -1.41 14.31
CA GLY A 176 -14.08 -1.06 15.60
C GLY A 176 -15.08 -0.93 16.75
N ILE A 177 -16.34 -0.56 16.49
CA ILE A 177 -17.39 -0.42 17.52
C ILE A 177 -17.76 -1.78 18.13
N LEU A 178 -17.66 -2.86 17.34
CA LEU A 178 -18.07 -4.21 17.75
C LEU A 178 -16.93 -5.03 18.37
N GLN A 179 -15.74 -4.45 18.53
CA GLN A 179 -14.58 -5.16 19.08
C GLN A 179 -14.44 -4.95 20.58
N ASN A 180 -14.20 -6.07 21.27
CA ASN A 180 -14.02 -6.10 22.73
C ASN A 180 -12.55 -6.00 23.14
N ASP A 181 -11.61 -6.32 22.25
CA ASP A 181 -10.17 -6.29 22.51
C ASP A 181 -9.57 -4.93 22.18
N LEU A 182 -8.94 -4.29 23.18
CA LEU A 182 -8.39 -2.94 23.05
C LEU A 182 -7.34 -2.81 21.95
N LYS A 183 -6.50 -3.84 21.75
CA LYS A 183 -5.52 -3.85 20.65
C LYS A 183 -6.20 -3.88 19.28
N MET A 184 -7.31 -4.62 19.14
CA MET A 184 -8.03 -4.70 17.87
C MET A 184 -8.74 -3.36 17.58
N VAL A 185 -9.34 -2.74 18.60
CA VAL A 185 -9.96 -1.41 18.47
C VAL A 185 -8.94 -0.39 17.97
N ILE A 186 -7.70 -0.41 18.50
CA ILE A 186 -6.62 0.46 18.02
C ILE A 186 -6.27 0.16 16.56
N ALA A 187 -6.10 -1.11 16.19
CA ALA A 187 -5.82 -1.49 14.80
C ALA A 187 -6.92 -1.01 13.83
N CYS A 188 -8.20 -1.23 14.16
CA CYS A 188 -9.33 -0.73 13.38
C CYS A 188 -9.36 0.80 13.30
N SER A 189 -9.03 1.51 14.39
CA SER A 189 -8.97 2.98 14.40
C SER A 189 -7.83 3.52 13.51
N THR A 190 -6.67 2.85 13.49
CA THR A 190 -5.58 3.25 12.58
C THR A 190 -5.95 2.99 11.13
N CYS A 191 -6.59 1.85 10.83
CA CYS A 191 -7.08 1.55 9.49
C CYS A 191 -8.10 2.59 9.00
N SER A 192 -9.01 3.03 9.87
CA SER A 192 -9.99 4.06 9.48
C SER A 192 -9.35 5.43 9.26
N GLN A 193 -8.43 5.85 10.14
CA GLN A 193 -7.67 7.10 9.99
C GLN A 193 -6.81 7.09 8.73
N LEU A 194 -6.21 5.97 8.38
CA LEU A 194 -5.38 5.85 7.18
C LEU A 194 -6.22 5.81 5.91
N GLY A 195 -7.38 5.14 5.95
CA GLY A 195 -8.39 5.25 4.90
C GLY A 195 -8.83 6.70 4.66
N TYR A 196 -9.00 7.47 5.74
CA TYR A 196 -9.30 8.90 5.66
C TYR A 196 -8.15 9.70 5.04
N MET A 197 -6.90 9.46 5.47
CA MET A 197 -5.72 10.14 4.90
C MET A 197 -5.49 9.84 3.42
N ILE A 198 -5.89 8.67 2.93
CA ILE A 198 -5.77 8.29 1.51
C ILE A 198 -6.94 8.86 0.69
N PHE A 199 -8.08 9.09 1.33
CA PHE A 199 -9.23 9.73 0.71
C PHE A 199 -9.03 11.23 0.46
N THR A 200 -8.34 11.93 1.37
CA THR A 200 -8.05 13.38 1.29
C THR A 200 -6.87 13.68 0.39
#